data_AF-A0A1N6N0Y0-F1
#
_entry.id   AF-A0A1N6N0Y0-F1
#
_cell.length_a   1.000
_cell.length_b   1.000
_cell.length_c   1.000
_cell.angle_alpha   90.00
_cell.angle_beta   90.00
_cell.angle_gamma   90.00
#
_symmetry.space_group_name_H-M   'P 1'
#
loop_
_entity.id
_entity.type
_entity.pdbx_description
1 polymer ?
#
loop_
_entity_poly.entity_id
_entity_poly.type
_entity_poly.pdbx_seq_one_letter_code
_entity_poly.pdbx_strand_id
1 'polypeptide(L)'
;MSIIALAPLFSWGEWVELENNVGFSYTVSFKSTSLTPSLFDVEIQYATNRGYRTEYTTGPGSYTIKGYSGSVGRDRIRFKSRSTGQKVEVTY
;
A
#
# COMPACT_ATOMS: atom_id res chain seq x y z
N MET A 1 -1.03 2.99 -12.84
CA MET A 1 -1.34 4.30 -12.26
C MET A 1 -0.30 4.64 -11.19
N SER A 2 -0.11 5.92 -10.84
CA SER A 2 0.68 6.29 -9.65
C SER A 2 -0.05 7.31 -8.79
N ILE A 3 0.13 7.18 -7.47
CA ILE A 3 -0.45 8.06 -6.45
C ILE A 3 0.60 8.40 -5.39
N ILE A 4 0.41 9.51 -4.68
CA ILE A 4 1.25 9.91 -3.56
C ILE A 4 0.50 9.70 -2.25
N ALA A 5 1.13 8.98 -1.33
CA ALA A 5 0.66 8.78 0.03
C ALA A 5 1.58 9.46 1.05
N LEU A 6 1.01 9.88 2.18
CA LEU A 6 1.77 10.38 3.31
C LEU A 6 2.15 9.22 4.24
N ALA A 7 3.41 9.18 4.64
CA ALA A 7 3.93 8.34 5.71
C ALA A 7 4.36 9.27 6.86
N PRO A 8 3.46 9.57 7.82
CA PRO A 8 3.79 10.36 9.00
C PRO A 8 4.86 9.67 9.85
N LEU A 9 5.56 10.44 10.67
CA LEU A 9 6.51 9.90 11.63
C LEU A 9 5.75 9.19 12.77
N PHE A 10 6.06 7.91 13.00
CA PHE A 10 5.53 7.08 14.08
C PHE A 10 4.00 6.91 14.16
N SER A 11 3.25 7.40 13.17
CA SER A 11 1.80 7.23 13.06
C SER A 11 1.41 6.80 11.66
N TRP A 12 0.30 6.05 11.55
CA TRP A 12 -0.25 5.64 10.26
C TRP A 12 -0.83 6.85 9.54
N GLY A 13 -0.47 7.01 8.28
CA GLY A 13 -1.14 7.92 7.36
C GLY A 13 -2.54 7.45 7.00
N GLU A 14 -3.23 8.30 6.26
CA GLU A 14 -4.53 7.97 5.68
C GLU A 14 -4.43 6.78 4.72
N TRP A 15 -5.55 6.07 4.58
CA TRP A 15 -5.69 5.08 3.53
C TRP A 15 -5.76 5.76 2.17
N VAL A 16 -4.94 5.28 1.24
CA VAL A 16 -5.07 5.62 -0.17
C VAL A 16 -5.61 4.43 -0.93
N GLU A 17 -6.54 4.70 -1.84
CA GLU A 17 -7.20 3.68 -2.65
C GLU A 17 -6.26 3.18 -3.75
N LEU A 18 -6.31 1.88 -4.02
CA LEU A 18 -5.61 1.20 -5.11
C LEU A 18 -6.62 0.84 -6.22
N GLU A 19 -6.31 -0.18 -7.01
CA GLU A 19 -7.19 -0.74 -8.03
C GLU A 19 -8.46 -1.35 -7.42
N ASN A 20 -9.55 -1.40 -8.20
CA ASN A 20 -10.70 -2.22 -7.84
C ASN A 20 -10.37 -3.69 -8.09
N ASN A 21 -10.39 -4.49 -7.03
CA ASN A 21 -10.08 -5.91 -7.10
C ASN A 21 -11.31 -6.68 -7.59
N VAL A 22 -11.17 -7.26 -8.78
CA VAL A 22 -12.17 -8.13 -9.43
C VAL A 22 -11.59 -9.51 -9.75
N GLY A 23 -10.64 -9.97 -8.93
CA GLY A 23 -10.04 -11.31 -9.04
C GLY A 23 -8.75 -11.39 -9.85
N PHE A 24 -8.16 -10.25 -10.24
CA PHE A 24 -6.85 -10.21 -10.88
C PHE A 24 -5.73 -9.93 -9.87
N SER A 25 -4.57 -10.57 -10.10
CA SER A 25 -3.36 -10.29 -9.31
C SER A 25 -2.60 -9.12 -9.94
N TYR A 26 -2.05 -8.24 -9.11
CA TYR A 26 -1.24 -7.12 -9.56
C TYR A 26 -0.18 -6.77 -8.50
N THR A 27 0.88 -6.09 -8.92
CA THR A 27 1.99 -5.74 -8.03
C THR A 27 1.97 -4.26 -7.74
N VAL A 28 1.92 -3.93 -6.45
CA VAL A 28 2.04 -2.57 -5.94
C VAL A 28 3.50 -2.32 -5.59
N SER A 29 4.10 -1.28 -6.15
CA SER A 29 5.45 -0.84 -5.83
C SER A 29 5.40 0.48 -5.06
N PHE A 30 6.21 0.61 -4.02
CA PHE A 30 6.23 1.79 -3.15
C PHE A 30 7.66 2.25 -2.91
N LYS A 31 7.92 3.54 -3.17
CA LYS A 31 9.23 4.17 -2.98
C LYS A 31 9.08 5.56 -2.37
N SER A 32 10.06 5.99 -1.56
CA SER A 32 10.09 7.36 -1.06
C SER A 32 10.45 8.32 -2.19
N THR A 33 9.75 9.45 -2.25
CA THR A 33 10.06 10.57 -3.16
C THR A 33 10.59 11.79 -2.42
N SER A 34 10.85 11.66 -1.12
CA SER A 34 11.34 12.74 -0.27
C SER A 34 12.87 12.83 -0.30
N LEU A 35 13.41 14.02 -0.06
CA LEU A 35 14.87 14.28 -0.05
C LEU A 35 15.60 13.46 1.03
N THR A 36 14.93 13.16 2.15
CA THR A 36 15.45 12.35 3.25
C THR A 36 14.64 11.05 3.37
N PRO A 37 14.94 10.03 2.54
CA PRO A 37 14.22 8.77 2.56
C PRO A 37 14.45 8.01 3.88
N SER A 38 13.40 7.38 4.38
CA SER A 38 13.39 6.57 5.59
C SER A 38 12.76 5.21 5.29
N LEU A 39 13.09 4.18 6.05
CA LEU A 39 12.30 2.95 6.05
C LEU A 39 10.89 3.24 6.59
N PHE A 40 9.90 2.59 6.02
CA PHE A 40 8.50 2.76 6.42
C PHE A 40 7.76 1.44 6.49
N ASP A 41 6.77 1.38 7.37
CA ASP A 41 5.87 0.25 7.50
C ASP A 41 4.77 0.33 6.43
N VAL A 42 4.56 -0.85 5.84
CA VAL A 42 3.53 -1.36 4.93
C VAL A 42 2.23 -1.80 5.58
N GLU A 43 1.07 -1.17 5.39
CA GLU A 43 -0.21 -1.88 5.61
C GLU A 43 -1.06 -1.85 4.35
N ILE A 44 -1.40 -3.03 3.85
CA ILE A 44 -2.19 -3.23 2.64
C ILE A 44 -3.45 -3.98 3.05
N GLN A 45 -4.60 -3.51 2.58
CA GLN A 45 -5.85 -4.23 2.72
C GLN A 45 -6.48 -4.44 1.34
N TYR A 46 -6.74 -5.71 1.00
CA TYR A 46 -7.29 -6.07 -0.30
C TYR A 46 -8.43 -7.07 -0.21
N ALA A 47 -9.32 -7.03 -1.20
CA ALA A 47 -10.47 -7.91 -1.26
C ALA A 47 -10.07 -9.35 -1.63
N THR A 48 -10.71 -10.31 -0.98
CA THR A 48 -10.62 -11.74 -1.27
C THR A 48 -12.03 -12.31 -1.42
N ASN A 49 -12.14 -13.58 -1.80
CA ASN A 49 -13.42 -14.29 -1.83
C ASN A 49 -14.04 -14.53 -0.42
N ARG A 50 -13.35 -14.15 0.65
CA ARG A 50 -13.80 -14.29 2.05
C ARG A 50 -13.90 -12.94 2.78
N GLY A 51 -13.88 -11.83 2.04
CA GLY A 51 -13.82 -10.47 2.59
C GLY A 51 -12.42 -9.87 2.49
N TYR A 52 -12.13 -8.87 3.31
CA TYR A 52 -10.86 -8.15 3.25
C TYR A 52 -9.74 -8.89 3.99
N ARG A 53 -8.57 -8.97 3.37
CA ARG A 53 -7.33 -9.45 3.97
C ARG A 53 -6.40 -8.26 4.20
N THR A 54 -5.80 -8.20 5.38
CA THR A 54 -4.76 -7.22 5.72
C THR A 54 -3.40 -7.88 5.73
N GLU A 55 -2.43 -7.22 5.14
CA GLU A 55 -1.04 -7.66 5.04
C GLU A 55 -0.10 -6.55 5.48
N TYR A 56 0.97 -6.94 6.16
CA TYR A 56 1.99 -6.03 6.66
C TYR A 56 3.33 -6.31 6.01
N THR A 57 4.03 -5.26 5.60
CA THR A 57 5.38 -5.36 5.02
C THR A 57 6.19 -4.10 5.35
N THR A 58 7.34 -3.90 4.71
CA THR A 58 8.19 -2.73 4.86
C THR A 58 8.63 -2.20 3.51
N GLY A 59 8.80 -0.90 3.39
CA GLY A 59 9.32 -0.25 2.19
C GLY A 59 10.58 0.58 2.41
N PRO A 60 11.25 1.00 1.32
CA PRO A 60 10.86 0.84 -0.09
C PRO A 60 10.82 -0.62 -0.59
N GLY A 61 9.96 -0.93 -1.57
CA GLY A 61 9.80 -2.28 -2.08
C GLY A 61 8.54 -2.47 -2.92
N SER A 62 8.08 -3.72 -3.01
CA SER A 62 6.83 -4.06 -3.68
C SER A 62 6.12 -5.22 -2.99
N TYR A 63 4.83 -5.35 -3.28
CA TYR A 63 3.99 -6.45 -2.81
C TYR A 63 3.01 -6.86 -3.91
N THR A 64 2.92 -8.16 -4.19
CA THR A 64 1.94 -8.70 -5.13
C THR A 64 0.65 -9.03 -4.41
N ILE A 65 -0.40 -8.26 -4.71
CA ILE A 65 -1.76 -8.57 -4.31
C ILE A 65 -2.24 -9.73 -5.16
N LYS A 66 -2.70 -10.80 -4.50
CA LYS A 66 -3.26 -11.97 -5.17
C LYS A 66 -4.73 -11.74 -5.45
N GLY A 67 -5.12 -11.90 -6.70
CA GLY A 67 -6.51 -11.94 -7.12
C GLY A 67 -7.15 -13.27 -6.72
N TYR A 68 -8.39 -13.21 -6.24
CA TYR A 68 -9.20 -14.38 -5.90
C TYR A 68 -10.46 -14.37 -6.75
N SER A 69 -10.84 -15.49 -7.36
CA SER A 69 -12.10 -15.55 -8.09
C SER A 69 -13.27 -15.20 -7.15
N GLY A 70 -14.12 -14.27 -7.57
CA GLY A 70 -15.24 -13.77 -6.77
C GLY A 70 -14.86 -12.70 -5.73
N SER A 71 -13.62 -12.20 -5.69
CA SER A 71 -13.33 -10.98 -4.93
C SER A 71 -13.92 -9.77 -5.63
N VAL A 72 -14.64 -8.94 -4.88
CA VAL A 72 -15.13 -7.63 -5.31
C VAL A 72 -14.89 -6.67 -4.17
N GLY A 73 -14.10 -5.62 -4.42
CA GLY A 73 -13.86 -4.58 -3.43
C GLY A 73 -12.78 -3.61 -3.89
N ARG A 74 -12.64 -2.51 -3.16
CA ARG A 74 -11.57 -1.54 -3.39
C ARG A 74 -10.41 -1.82 -2.46
N ASP A 75 -9.24 -2.06 -3.03
CA ASP A 75 -8.02 -2.29 -2.28
C ASP A 75 -7.45 -0.96 -1.80
N ARG A 76 -6.70 -0.98 -0.70
CA ARG A 76 -6.14 0.23 -0.10
C ARG A 76 -4.81 -0.03 0.59
N ILE A 77 -4.01 1.02 0.72
CA ILE A 77 -2.68 0.97 1.32
C ILE A 77 -2.46 2.20 2.20
N ARG A 78 -1.70 2.06 3.29
CA ARG A 78 -1.26 3.17 4.13
C ARG A 78 0.15 2.93 4.66
N PHE A 79 0.78 4.01 5.09
CA PHE A 79 2.20 4.01 5.42
C PHE A 79 2.48 4.67 6.76
N LYS A 80 3.55 4.25 7.43
CA LYS A 80 4.07 4.87 8.66
C LYS A 80 5.58 4.92 8.60
N SER A 81 6.17 6.10 8.71
CA SER A 81 7.63 6.26 8.72
C SER A 81 8.26 5.91 10.06
N ARG A 82 9.50 5.42 10.00
CA ARG A 82 10.29 5.01 11.18
C ARG A 82 11.28 6.06 11.69
N SER A 83 11.71 7.03 10.86
CA SER A 83 12.66 8.07 11.32
C SER A 83 12.29 9.49 10.90
N THR A 84 11.73 9.69 9.70
CA THR A 84 11.29 11.01 9.21
C THR A 84 9.98 10.88 8.44
N GLY A 85 9.07 11.84 8.63
CA GLY A 85 7.85 11.91 7.81
C GLY A 85 8.22 12.07 6.33
N GLN A 86 7.55 11.32 5.44
CA GLN A 86 7.89 11.31 4.02
C GLN A 86 6.69 11.09 3.12
N LYS A 87 6.84 11.47 1.86
CA LYS A 87 5.95 11.12 0.77
C LYS A 87 6.40 9.81 0.14
N VAL A 88 5.45 8.89 -0.03
CA VAL A 88 5.65 7.61 -0.70
C VAL A 88 4.88 7.63 -2.00
N GLU A 89 5.58 7.42 -3.11
CA GLU A 89 4.94 7.14 -4.40
C GLU A 89 4.57 5.67 -4.46
N VAL A 90 3.34 5.41 -4.84
CA VAL A 90 2.77 4.07 -5.03
C VAL A 90 2.41 3.90 -6.50
N THR A 91 2.85 2.79 -7.10
CA THR A 91 2.58 2.45 -8.50
C THR A 91 1.93 1.07 -8.57
N TYR A 92 0.83 0.95 -9.31
CA TYR A 92 0.06 -0.29 -9.49
C TYR A 92 -0.67 -0.31 -10.84
#